data_AF-A0AB73INL4-F1
#
_entry.id   AF-A0AB73INL4-F1
#
_cell.length_a   1.000
_cell.length_b   1.000
_cell.length_c   1.000
_cell.angle_alpha   90.00
_cell.angle_beta   90.00
_cell.angle_gamma   90.00
#
_symmetry.space_group_name_H-M   'P 1'
#
loop_
_entity.id
_entity.type
_entity.pdbx_description
1 polymer ?
#
loop_
_entity_poly.entity_id
_entity_poly.type
_entity_poly.pdbx_seq_one_letter_code
_entity_poly.pdbx_strand_id
1 'polypeptide(L)'
;MNFLLALLNQIPVIHVSCDDAYGAYRPGLPRRYSMLVLVCGSAKFYLFTIYNRRLGLFRLLRFSELNLLEPQKTIDKLTADYRDTTEYLTDEQVNLQYEFLKERFNNNEDAKSSLETRLASHITSYFALTGFYGYILTMLLPPSPGAWLAWFVFGCGCLFMIACGAFIWSGLQVKGVVRSTFKDLAADISSRTQAALAYTNWYASRQEVRALASQVKNVEMNMILALCIAVPLWIAVQFIMSRPEGVPRDTDDRSTMMTEVVNPDGTFATKNVAALLATLGKGFSSGGEKFVMVSGQQANLNRDRIAGILKLSSGEDNVRDIRLPQSGWGDASVIVKSGKGTQ
;
A
#
# COMPACT_ATOMS: atom_id res chain seq x y z
N MET A 1 -5.50 32.47 -5.75
CA MET A 1 -4.72 31.75 -6.79
C MET A 1 -3.70 30.75 -6.22
N ASN A 2 -3.09 30.99 -5.04
CA ASN A 2 -2.05 30.08 -4.48
C ASN A 2 -2.56 28.69 -4.07
N PHE A 3 -3.81 28.57 -3.63
CA PHE A 3 -4.38 27.28 -3.20
C PHE A 3 -4.47 26.25 -4.33
N LEU A 4 -4.95 26.67 -5.51
CA LEU A 4 -5.06 25.79 -6.67
C LEU A 4 -3.69 25.24 -7.12
N LEU A 5 -2.65 26.09 -7.08
CA LEU A 5 -1.28 25.66 -7.41
C LEU A 5 -0.70 24.70 -6.36
N ALA A 6 -1.03 24.90 -5.08
CA ALA A 6 -0.66 23.97 -4.03
C ALA A 6 -1.40 22.61 -4.19
N LEU A 7 -2.65 22.63 -4.63
CA LEU A 7 -3.40 21.41 -4.93
C LEU A 7 -2.80 20.65 -6.11
N LEU A 8 -2.47 21.34 -7.20
CA LEU A 8 -1.82 20.74 -8.37
C LEU A 8 -0.44 20.14 -8.03
N ASN A 9 0.21 20.60 -6.95
CA ASN A 9 1.46 20.00 -6.48
C ASN A 9 1.26 18.63 -5.80
N GLN A 10 0.04 18.29 -5.38
CA GLN A 10 -0.24 17.00 -4.74
C GLN A 10 -0.69 15.93 -5.74
N ILE A 11 -1.13 16.35 -6.93
CA ILE A 11 -1.61 15.44 -7.97
C ILE A 11 -0.41 15.05 -8.85
N PRO A 12 -0.24 13.75 -9.19
CA PRO A 12 0.82 13.31 -10.09
C PRO A 12 0.57 13.72 -11.55
N VAL A 13 -0.68 14.04 -11.90
CA VAL A 13 -1.14 14.48 -13.23
C VAL A 13 -1.39 15.99 -13.20
N ILE A 14 -0.88 16.71 -14.21
CA ILE A 14 -0.91 18.18 -14.29
C ILE A 14 -0.29 18.79 -13.02
N HIS A 15 0.98 18.46 -12.80
CA HIS A 15 1.71 18.80 -11.60
C HIS A 15 2.43 20.14 -11.72
N VAL A 16 2.35 20.96 -10.67
CA VAL A 16 3.13 22.21 -10.53
C VAL A 16 4.18 22.02 -9.45
N SER A 17 5.44 22.34 -9.75
CA SER A 17 6.58 22.11 -8.85
C SER A 17 7.62 23.23 -8.92
N CYS A 18 8.45 23.33 -7.88
CA CYS A 18 9.66 24.17 -7.89
C CYS A 18 10.89 23.28 -7.64
N ASP A 19 11.84 23.26 -8.58
CA ASP A 19 13.03 22.41 -8.52
C ASP A 19 13.86 22.67 -7.25
N ASP A 20 14.06 23.95 -6.91
CA ASP A 20 14.82 24.41 -5.74
C ASP A 20 14.18 24.00 -4.39
N ALA A 21 12.94 23.51 -4.43
CA ALA A 21 12.19 23.05 -3.26
C ALA A 21 11.85 21.55 -3.36
N TYR A 22 12.67 20.76 -4.07
CA TYR A 22 12.43 19.34 -4.33
C TYR A 22 11.07 19.04 -4.96
N GLY A 23 10.62 19.94 -5.81
CA GLY A 23 9.31 19.86 -6.42
C GLY A 23 8.14 20.12 -5.48
N ALA A 24 8.35 20.74 -4.30
CA ALA A 24 7.27 21.35 -3.53
C ALA A 24 6.92 22.73 -4.12
N TYR A 25 5.65 23.12 -4.08
CA TYR A 25 5.26 24.48 -4.47
C TYR A 25 5.72 25.50 -3.42
N ARG A 26 6.45 26.54 -3.86
CA ARG A 26 6.75 27.72 -3.04
C ARG A 26 6.48 29.01 -3.82
N PRO A 27 5.74 29.97 -3.24
CA PRO A 27 5.57 31.27 -3.86
C PRO A 27 6.93 31.98 -3.96
N GLY A 28 7.21 32.60 -5.12
CA GLY A 28 8.46 33.32 -5.38
C GLY A 28 9.55 32.51 -6.07
N LEU A 29 9.44 31.18 -6.15
CA LEU A 29 10.40 30.34 -6.88
C LEU A 29 9.97 30.05 -8.32
N PRO A 30 10.91 29.76 -9.24
CA PRO A 30 10.60 29.35 -10.61
C PRO A 30 9.73 28.09 -10.62
N ARG A 31 8.70 28.09 -11.48
CA ARG A 31 7.69 27.03 -11.53
C ARG A 31 7.93 26.13 -12.74
N ARG A 32 7.86 24.82 -12.51
CA ARG A 32 7.75 23.79 -13.53
C ARG A 32 6.32 23.26 -13.56
N TYR A 33 5.73 23.28 -14.75
CA TYR A 33 4.49 22.58 -15.05
C TYR A 33 4.86 21.25 -15.70
N SER A 34 4.30 20.13 -15.23
CA SER A 34 4.58 18.81 -15.79
C SER A 34 3.27 18.05 -15.99
N MET A 35 3.15 17.31 -17.09
CA MET A 35 1.94 16.54 -17.33
C MET A 35 1.83 15.33 -16.41
N LEU A 36 2.95 14.64 -16.19
CA LEU A 36 3.00 13.46 -15.32
C LEU A 36 4.27 13.48 -14.47
N VAL A 37 4.11 13.09 -13.20
CA VAL A 37 5.20 12.93 -12.25
C VAL A 37 5.16 11.55 -11.65
N LEU A 38 6.28 10.83 -11.79
CA LEU A 38 6.49 9.54 -11.16
C LEU A 38 7.55 9.70 -10.07
N VAL A 39 7.25 9.25 -8.86
CA VAL A 39 8.22 9.23 -7.77
C VAL A 39 8.78 7.82 -7.68
N CYS A 40 10.10 7.70 -7.74
CA CYS A 40 10.79 6.42 -7.55
C CYS A 40 11.95 6.65 -6.58
N GLY A 41 11.78 6.15 -5.35
CA GLY A 41 12.74 6.36 -4.28
C GLY A 41 12.92 7.85 -3.96
N SER A 42 14.17 8.30 -3.98
CA SER A 42 14.56 9.70 -3.76
C SER A 42 14.65 10.53 -5.05
N ALA A 43 14.06 10.04 -6.14
CA ALA A 43 14.03 10.73 -7.43
C ALA A 43 12.61 10.97 -7.93
N LYS A 44 12.40 12.13 -8.54
CA LYS A 44 11.18 12.50 -9.25
C LYS A 44 11.43 12.54 -10.74
N PHE A 45 10.62 11.81 -11.48
CA PHE A 45 10.62 11.73 -12.93
C PHE A 45 9.47 12.58 -13.45
N TYR A 46 9.81 13.67 -14.11
CA TYR A 46 8.85 14.57 -14.73
C TYR A 46 8.79 14.29 -16.23
N LEU A 47 7.58 14.07 -16.73
CA LEU A 47 7.28 13.86 -18.15
C LEU A 47 6.49 15.05 -18.69
N PHE A 48 6.86 15.49 -19.90
CA PHE A 48 6.30 16.65 -20.60
C PHE A 48 6.24 17.89 -19.70
N THR A 49 7.37 18.55 -19.60
CA THR A 49 7.61 19.66 -18.69
C THR A 49 7.69 21.00 -19.42
N ILE A 50 7.20 22.04 -18.77
CA ILE A 50 7.37 23.43 -19.14
C ILE A 50 8.08 24.13 -17.99
N TYR A 51 9.30 24.61 -18.22
CA TYR A 51 10.09 25.32 -17.21
C TYR A 51 10.74 26.55 -17.85
N ASN A 52 10.54 27.73 -17.24
CA ASN A 52 11.05 29.01 -17.77
C ASN A 52 10.79 29.19 -19.28
N ARG A 53 9.56 28.88 -19.72
CA ARG A 53 9.11 28.94 -21.14
C ARG A 53 9.82 27.97 -22.10
N ARG A 54 10.58 27.00 -21.60
CA ARG A 54 11.16 25.92 -22.41
C ARG A 54 10.38 24.63 -22.20
N LEU A 55 10.07 23.96 -23.31
CA LEU A 55 9.48 22.63 -23.32
C LEU A 55 10.59 21.58 -23.16
N GLY A 56 10.39 20.61 -22.28
CA GLY A 56 11.30 19.49 -22.08
C GLY A 56 10.53 18.19 -21.94
N LEU A 57 10.92 17.14 -22.67
CA LEU A 57 10.22 15.86 -22.68
C LEU A 57 10.39 15.10 -21.37
N PHE A 58 11.59 15.11 -20.82
CA PHE A 58 11.97 14.33 -19.65
C PHE A 58 12.85 15.14 -18.73
N ARG A 59 12.58 15.06 -17.42
CA ARG A 59 13.45 15.62 -16.40
C ARG A 59 13.49 14.74 -15.16
N LEU A 60 14.70 14.38 -14.77
CA LEU A 60 14.98 13.72 -13.49
C LEU A 60 15.38 14.79 -12.47
N LEU A 61 14.78 14.74 -11.28
CA LEU A 61 15.18 15.53 -10.12
C LEU A 61 15.51 14.59 -8.98
N ARG A 62 16.76 14.57 -8.53
CA ARG A 62 17.19 13.73 -7.41
C ARG A 62 17.26 14.55 -6.14
N PHE A 63 16.86 13.96 -5.02
CA PHE A 63 16.94 14.63 -3.72
C PHE A 63 18.39 14.99 -3.36
N SER A 64 19.36 14.17 -3.80
CA SER A 64 20.79 14.43 -3.60
C SER A 64 21.30 15.69 -4.29
N GLU A 65 20.61 16.18 -5.34
CA GLU A 65 21.02 17.37 -6.10
C GLU A 65 20.68 18.67 -5.37
N LEU A 66 19.89 18.63 -4.29
CA LEU A 66 19.45 19.82 -3.56
C LEU A 66 20.51 20.46 -2.65
N ASN A 67 21.76 19.99 -2.69
CA ASN A 67 22.88 20.52 -1.89
C ASN A 67 22.45 20.90 -0.47
N LEU A 68 21.78 19.98 0.23
CA LEU A 68 21.25 20.23 1.58
C LEU A 68 22.36 20.34 2.63
N LEU A 69 23.54 19.77 2.33
CA LEU A 69 24.76 19.87 3.10
C LEU A 69 25.77 20.63 2.25
N GLU A 70 26.31 21.72 2.78
CA GLU A 70 27.36 22.46 2.11
C GLU A 70 28.71 21.73 2.23
N PRO A 71 29.59 21.84 1.23
CA PRO A 71 30.91 21.23 1.31
C PRO A 71 31.75 21.91 2.40
N GLN A 72 32.66 21.13 3.00
CA GLN A 72 33.62 21.60 4.02
C GLN A 72 34.24 22.96 3.68
N LYS A 73 34.70 23.14 2.44
CA LYS A 73 35.34 24.38 1.97
C LYS A 73 34.46 25.63 2.16
N THR A 74 33.15 25.50 1.98
CA THR A 74 32.23 26.63 2.17
C THR A 74 32.06 26.92 3.66
N ILE A 75 31.97 25.88 4.49
CA ILE A 75 31.90 26.01 5.95
C ILE A 75 33.18 26.68 6.47
N ASP A 76 34.36 26.20 6.03
CA ASP A 76 35.65 26.76 6.42
C ASP A 76 35.76 28.24 6.05
N LYS A 77 35.27 28.62 4.87
CA LYS A 77 35.23 30.02 4.44
C LYS A 77 34.32 30.86 5.32
N LEU A 78 33.10 30.39 5.61
CA LEU A 78 32.18 31.10 6.50
C LEU A 78 32.73 31.23 7.93
N THR A 79 33.41 30.21 8.42
CA THR A 79 34.10 30.24 9.72
C THR A 79 35.27 31.22 9.72
N ALA A 80 36.03 31.30 8.63
CA ALA A 80 37.10 32.29 8.49
C ALA A 80 36.52 33.72 8.45
N ASP A 81 35.48 33.97 7.64
CA ASP A 81 34.80 35.27 7.56
C ASP A 81 34.25 35.69 8.95
N TYR A 82 33.72 34.73 9.72
CA TYR A 82 33.27 34.97 11.10
C TYR A 82 34.45 35.28 12.05
N ARG A 83 35.57 34.58 11.91
CA ARG A 83 36.80 34.85 12.69
C ARG A 83 37.29 36.27 12.43
N ASP A 84 37.37 36.70 11.18
CA ASP A 84 37.79 38.06 10.81
C ASP A 84 36.83 39.12 11.40
N THR A 85 35.53 38.83 11.39
CA THR A 85 34.51 39.72 11.99
C THR A 85 34.66 39.85 13.51
N THR A 86 35.11 38.78 14.19
CA THR A 86 35.29 38.77 15.65
C THR A 86 36.57 39.44 16.11
N GLU A 87 37.52 39.75 15.22
CA GLU A 87 38.76 40.46 15.58
C GLU A 87 38.50 41.89 16.07
N TYR A 88 37.45 42.53 15.53
CA TYR A 88 37.06 43.91 15.85
C TYR A 88 36.17 44.02 17.10
N LEU A 89 35.83 42.90 17.74
CA LEU A 89 34.93 42.86 18.90
C LEU A 89 35.71 42.84 20.21
N THR A 90 35.05 43.34 21.27
CA THR A 90 35.56 43.22 22.63
C THR A 90 35.40 41.79 23.15
N ASP A 91 36.20 41.40 24.14
CA ASP A 91 36.14 40.03 24.71
C ASP A 91 34.77 39.71 25.31
N GLU A 92 34.10 40.71 25.91
CA GLU A 92 32.74 40.56 26.43
C GLU A 92 31.72 40.28 25.31
N GLN A 93 31.84 40.96 24.17
CA GLN A 93 30.99 40.73 22.99
C GLN A 93 31.25 39.35 22.38
N VAL A 94 32.51 38.92 22.30
CA VAL A 94 32.89 37.58 21.82
C VAL A 94 32.30 36.50 22.75
N ASN A 95 32.38 36.69 24.07
CA ASN A 95 31.82 35.75 25.03
C ASN A 95 30.29 35.66 24.94
N LEU A 96 29.61 36.79 24.76
CA LEU A 96 28.16 36.83 24.51
C LEU A 96 27.79 36.06 23.24
N GLN A 97 28.55 36.22 22.15
CA GLN A 97 28.32 35.48 20.92
C GLN A 97 28.56 33.97 21.10
N TYR A 98 29.59 33.59 21.84
CA TYR A 98 29.85 32.19 22.15
C TYR A 98 28.68 31.53 22.90
N GLU A 99 28.18 32.15 23.97
CA GLU A 99 27.02 31.62 24.72
C GLU A 99 25.75 31.56 23.85
N PHE A 100 25.51 32.58 23.01
CA PHE A 100 24.41 32.56 22.06
C PHE A 100 24.53 31.40 21.05
N LEU A 101 25.71 31.18 20.48
CA LEU A 101 25.95 30.10 19.51
C LEU A 101 25.79 28.72 20.16
N LYS A 102 26.25 28.57 21.40
CA LYS A 102 26.07 27.35 22.20
C LYS A 102 24.60 27.06 22.47
N GLU A 103 23.82 28.07 22.87
CA GLU A 103 22.37 27.93 23.06
C GLU A 103 21.68 27.55 21.74
N ARG A 104 22.06 28.17 20.62
CA ARG A 104 21.52 27.85 19.30
C ARG A 104 21.90 26.44 18.84
N PHE A 105 23.10 25.97 19.16
CA PHE A 105 23.52 24.61 18.88
C PHE A 105 22.68 23.60 19.68
N ASN A 106 22.48 23.83 20.97
CA ASN A 106 21.65 22.97 21.81
C ASN A 106 20.20 22.91 21.30
N ASN A 107 19.63 24.06 20.92
CA ASN A 107 18.29 24.12 20.30
C ASN A 107 18.21 23.29 18.99
N ASN A 108 19.28 23.25 18.19
CA ASN A 108 19.32 22.43 16.98
C ASN A 108 19.43 20.93 17.31
N GLU A 109 20.21 20.55 18.32
CA GLU A 109 20.29 19.15 18.80
C GLU A 109 18.94 18.66 19.35
N ASP A 110 18.22 19.51 20.10
CA ASP A 110 16.85 19.20 20.56
C ASP A 110 15.89 19.02 19.38
N ALA A 111 15.96 19.91 18.39
CA ALA A 111 15.17 19.80 17.16
C ALA A 111 15.51 18.52 16.37
N LYS A 112 16.80 18.16 16.29
CA LYS A 112 17.27 16.92 15.66
C LYS A 112 16.70 15.69 16.36
N SER A 113 16.82 15.62 17.69
CA SER A 113 16.26 14.53 18.51
C SER A 113 14.73 14.39 18.32
N SER A 114 14.01 15.51 18.26
CA SER A 114 12.57 15.53 17.97
C SER A 114 12.26 14.95 16.58
N LEU A 115 13.05 15.31 15.55
CA LEU A 115 12.88 14.81 14.19
C LEU A 115 13.24 13.32 14.07
N GLU A 116 14.26 12.86 14.76
CA GLU A 116 14.64 11.43 14.83
C GLU A 116 13.53 10.60 15.49
N THR A 117 12.94 11.12 16.57
CA THR A 117 11.79 10.51 17.23
C THR A 117 10.58 10.42 16.29
N ARG A 118 10.31 11.47 15.51
CA ARG A 118 9.26 11.46 14.47
C ARG A 118 9.56 10.44 13.38
N LEU A 119 10.80 10.37 12.91
CA LEU A 119 11.23 9.40 11.91
C LEU A 119 11.00 7.97 12.41
N ALA A 120 11.35 7.68 13.67
CA ALA A 120 11.09 6.38 14.29
C ALA A 120 9.60 6.03 14.34
N SER A 121 8.73 7.01 14.68
CA SER A 121 7.28 6.83 14.63
C SER A 121 6.77 6.53 13.21
N HIS A 122 7.33 7.20 12.21
CA HIS A 122 6.99 6.98 10.80
C HIS A 122 7.45 5.61 10.30
N ILE A 123 8.55 5.05 10.82
CA ILE A 123 8.98 3.67 10.50
C ILE A 123 7.91 2.65 10.92
N THR A 124 7.41 2.76 12.15
CA THR A 124 6.33 1.87 12.64
C THR A 124 5.09 1.98 11.77
N SER A 125 4.70 3.22 11.44
CA SER A 125 3.54 3.50 10.60
C SER A 125 3.73 2.98 9.16
N TYR A 126 4.95 3.04 8.63
CA TYR A 126 5.32 2.49 7.32
C TYR A 126 5.13 0.97 7.28
N PHE A 127 5.54 0.24 8.33
CA PHE A 127 5.32 -1.21 8.40
C PHE A 127 3.83 -1.58 8.50
N ALA A 128 3.05 -0.84 9.30
CA ALA A 128 1.61 -1.03 9.36
C ALA A 128 0.96 -0.83 7.98
N LEU A 129 1.33 0.24 7.27
CA LEU A 129 0.84 0.53 5.93
C LEU A 129 1.30 -0.53 4.91
N THR A 130 2.52 -1.04 5.04
CA THR A 130 3.03 -2.14 4.20
C THR A 130 2.19 -3.41 4.38
N GLY A 131 1.83 -3.75 5.63
CA GLY A 131 0.91 -4.85 5.92
C GLY A 131 -0.47 -4.63 5.30
N PHE A 132 -0.99 -3.41 5.35
CA PHE A 132 -2.26 -3.06 4.71
C PHE A 132 -2.21 -3.21 3.18
N TYR A 133 -1.14 -2.78 2.53
CA TYR A 133 -0.92 -3.04 1.09
C TYR A 133 -0.81 -4.53 0.79
N GLY A 134 -0.16 -5.32 1.65
CA GLY A 134 -0.11 -6.78 1.53
C GLY A 134 -1.49 -7.41 1.60
N TYR A 135 -2.36 -6.93 2.48
CA TYR A 135 -3.75 -7.38 2.56
C TYR A 135 -4.56 -7.02 1.30
N ILE A 136 -4.45 -5.79 0.78
CA ILE A 136 -5.09 -5.39 -0.48
C ILE A 136 -4.60 -6.28 -1.64
N LEU A 137 -3.31 -6.63 -1.66
CA LEU A 137 -2.77 -7.55 -2.67
C LEU A 137 -3.45 -8.91 -2.63
N THR A 138 -3.75 -9.46 -1.44
CA THR A 138 -4.49 -10.73 -1.33
C THR A 138 -5.92 -10.64 -1.87
N MET A 139 -6.54 -9.46 -1.87
CA MET A 139 -7.87 -9.26 -2.45
C MET A 139 -7.83 -9.06 -3.97
N LEU A 140 -6.72 -8.57 -4.51
CA LEU A 140 -6.52 -8.41 -5.95
C LEU A 140 -6.19 -9.73 -6.65
N LEU A 141 -5.88 -10.77 -5.88
CA LEU A 141 -5.60 -12.12 -6.36
C LEU A 141 -6.81 -13.04 -6.10
N PRO A 142 -7.17 -13.94 -7.04
CA PRO A 142 -6.61 -14.09 -8.39
C PRO A 142 -7.02 -12.94 -9.34
N PRO A 143 -6.21 -12.65 -10.38
CA PRO A 143 -6.49 -11.55 -11.29
C PRO A 143 -7.79 -11.80 -12.05
N SER A 144 -8.79 -10.95 -11.82
CA SER A 144 -10.05 -11.02 -12.56
C SER A 144 -9.95 -10.28 -13.91
N PRO A 145 -10.62 -10.77 -14.97
CA PRO A 145 -10.68 -10.08 -16.25
C PRO A 145 -11.33 -8.70 -16.06
N GLY A 146 -10.55 -7.63 -16.21
CA GLY A 146 -11.02 -6.25 -16.02
C GLY A 146 -10.45 -5.53 -14.78
N ALA A 147 -9.70 -6.20 -13.91
CA ALA A 147 -9.06 -5.58 -12.73
C ALA A 147 -7.78 -4.78 -13.05
N TRP A 148 -7.44 -4.56 -14.33
CA TRP A 148 -6.22 -3.87 -14.74
C TRP A 148 -6.10 -2.46 -14.15
N LEU A 149 -7.22 -1.75 -14.02
CA LEU A 149 -7.25 -0.42 -13.42
C LEU A 149 -6.94 -0.48 -11.92
N ALA A 150 -7.47 -1.47 -11.20
CA ALA A 150 -7.18 -1.67 -9.78
C ALA A 150 -5.70 -2.01 -9.56
N TRP A 151 -5.12 -2.88 -10.42
CA TRP A 151 -3.69 -3.19 -10.42
C TRP A 151 -2.82 -1.96 -10.73
N PHE A 152 -3.24 -1.11 -11.66
CA PHE A 152 -2.54 0.15 -11.97
C PHE A 152 -2.54 1.10 -10.76
N VAL A 153 -3.70 1.31 -10.14
CA VAL A 153 -3.83 2.17 -8.94
C VAL A 153 -3.03 1.60 -7.77
N PHE A 154 -3.07 0.27 -7.57
CA PHE A 154 -2.24 -0.42 -6.58
C PHE A 154 -0.74 -0.18 -6.83
N GLY A 155 -0.28 -0.33 -8.07
CA GLY A 155 1.10 -0.08 -8.47
C GLY A 155 1.55 1.37 -8.20
N CYS A 156 0.69 2.35 -8.49
CA CYS A 156 0.94 3.76 -8.11
C CYS A 156 1.12 3.92 -6.59
N GLY A 157 0.30 3.26 -5.78
CA GLY A 157 0.44 3.22 -4.32
C GLY A 157 1.78 2.60 -3.88
N CYS A 158 2.18 1.49 -4.49
CA CYS A 158 3.48 0.86 -4.23
C CYS A 158 4.66 1.78 -4.56
N LEU A 159 4.59 2.62 -5.60
CA LEU A 159 5.64 3.60 -5.90
C LEU A 159 5.83 4.61 -4.77
N PHE A 160 4.73 5.09 -4.17
CA PHE A 160 4.81 5.97 -2.99
C PHE A 160 5.39 5.25 -1.77
N MET A 161 5.06 3.98 -1.57
CA MET A 161 5.66 3.16 -0.51
C MET A 161 7.17 2.98 -0.71
N ILE A 162 7.62 2.68 -1.93
CA ILE A 162 9.05 2.58 -2.25
C ILE A 162 9.75 3.93 -2.01
N ALA A 163 9.11 5.05 -2.37
CA ALA A 163 9.62 6.38 -2.06
C ALA A 163 9.77 6.62 -0.55
N CYS A 164 8.75 6.29 0.26
CA CYS A 164 8.82 6.35 1.72
C CYS A 164 10.01 5.55 2.26
N GLY A 165 10.14 4.29 1.84
CA GLY A 165 11.23 3.41 2.26
C GLY A 165 12.60 3.98 1.93
N ALA A 166 12.78 4.55 0.74
CA ALA A 166 14.02 5.19 0.33
C ALA A 166 14.36 6.44 1.19
N PHE A 167 13.37 7.24 1.55
CA PHE A 167 13.58 8.41 2.43
C PHE A 167 13.87 8.01 3.88
N ILE A 168 13.18 6.99 4.39
CA ILE A 168 13.47 6.41 5.72
C ILE A 168 14.91 5.89 5.74
N TRP A 169 15.29 5.08 4.76
CA TRP A 169 16.65 4.56 4.64
C TRP A 169 17.69 5.67 4.58
N SER A 170 17.44 6.71 3.77
CA SER A 170 18.34 7.86 3.67
C SER A 170 18.42 8.69 4.97
N GLY A 171 17.37 8.69 5.80
CA GLY A 171 17.36 9.34 7.11
C GLY A 171 18.13 8.56 8.18
N LEU A 172 18.16 7.23 8.07
CA LEU A 172 18.93 6.36 8.97
C LEU A 172 20.43 6.31 8.63
N GLN A 173 20.81 6.66 7.41
CA GLN A 173 22.23 6.72 7.02
C GLN A 173 22.95 7.83 7.79
N VAL A 174 23.97 7.44 8.56
CA VAL A 174 24.92 8.37 9.16
C VAL A 174 25.70 9.06 8.05
N LYS A 175 25.40 10.33 7.78
CA LYS A 175 26.16 11.15 6.84
C LYS A 175 27.38 11.72 7.57
N GLY A 176 28.52 11.77 6.90
CA GLY A 176 29.73 12.38 7.44
C GLY A 176 29.48 13.86 7.68
N VAL A 177 29.26 14.23 8.94
CA VAL A 177 28.98 15.62 9.32
C VAL A 177 30.26 16.29 9.76
N VAL A 178 30.47 17.48 9.21
CA VAL A 178 31.54 18.38 9.60
C VAL A 178 31.31 18.81 11.04
N ARG A 179 32.14 18.33 11.95
CA ARG A 179 32.19 18.77 13.35
C ARG A 179 33.59 19.28 13.64
N SER A 180 33.71 20.30 14.49
CA SER A 180 35.02 20.70 14.96
C SER A 180 35.67 19.56 15.75
N THR A 181 36.98 19.36 15.58
CA THR A 181 37.70 18.33 16.30
C THR A 181 38.32 18.89 17.57
N PHE A 182 38.46 18.06 18.61
CA PHE A 182 39.19 18.43 19.83
C PHE A 182 40.62 18.88 19.55
N LYS A 183 41.22 18.42 18.43
CA LYS A 183 42.53 18.85 17.97
C LYS A 183 42.57 20.34 17.63
N ASP A 184 41.50 20.89 17.08
CA ASP A 184 41.38 22.31 16.73
C ASP A 184 41.24 23.18 17.97
N LEU A 185 40.56 22.67 19.02
CA LEU A 185 40.42 23.33 20.31
C LEU A 185 41.70 23.26 21.16
N ALA A 186 42.46 22.17 21.05
CA ALA A 186 43.74 22.00 21.75
C ALA A 186 44.87 22.86 21.17
N ALA A 187 44.73 23.31 19.92
CA ALA A 187 45.74 24.14 19.24
C ALA A 187 45.70 25.61 19.70
N ASP A 188 44.53 26.15 20.02
CA ASP A 188 44.38 27.52 20.53
C ASP A 188 43.14 27.64 21.43
N ILE A 189 43.36 28.03 22.69
CA ILE A 189 42.34 28.11 23.75
C ILE A 189 41.67 29.50 23.79
N SER A 190 42.06 30.43 22.92
CA SER A 190 41.52 31.80 22.93
C SER A 190 39.99 31.85 22.80
N SER A 191 39.34 32.78 23.51
CA SER A 191 37.88 32.96 23.50
C SER A 191 37.31 33.18 22.09
N ARG A 192 38.09 33.80 21.20
CA ARG A 192 37.74 34.01 19.79
C ARG A 192 37.77 32.71 18.99
N THR A 193 38.78 31.87 19.20
CA THR A 193 38.84 30.54 18.59
C THR A 193 37.69 29.66 19.08
N GLN A 194 37.34 29.72 20.37
CA GLN A 194 36.17 29.02 20.90
C GLN A 194 34.86 29.48 20.24
N ALA A 195 34.66 30.79 20.07
CA ALA A 195 33.50 31.33 19.37
C ALA A 195 33.43 30.86 17.90
N ALA A 196 34.57 30.85 17.19
CA ALA A 196 34.64 30.38 15.80
C ALA A 196 34.34 28.87 15.68
N LEU A 197 34.82 28.04 16.62
CA LEU A 197 34.50 26.62 16.65
C LEU A 197 33.03 26.37 16.99
N ALA A 198 32.45 27.16 17.91
CA ALA A 198 31.03 27.12 18.24
C ALA A 198 30.17 27.51 17.02
N TYR A 199 30.61 28.51 16.24
CA TYR A 199 29.95 28.90 14.99
C TYR A 199 29.93 27.75 13.97
N THR A 200 31.07 27.10 13.74
CA THR A 200 31.17 25.94 12.84
C THR A 200 30.19 24.83 13.24
N ASN A 201 30.15 24.48 14.54
CA ASN A 201 29.27 23.44 15.05
C ASN A 201 27.79 23.81 14.93
N TRP A 202 27.44 25.05 15.30
CA TRP A 202 26.08 25.56 15.13
C TRP A 202 25.64 25.51 13.65
N TYR A 203 26.49 25.98 12.74
CA TYR A 203 26.18 26.05 11.33
C TYR A 203 26.01 24.67 10.70
N ALA A 204 26.91 23.73 11.00
CA ALA A 204 26.80 22.34 10.57
C ALA A 204 25.54 21.67 11.11
N SER A 205 25.26 21.80 12.41
CA SER A 205 24.06 21.25 13.05
C SER A 205 22.77 21.82 12.44
N ARG A 206 22.74 23.12 12.11
CA ARG A 206 21.61 23.74 11.42
C ARG A 206 21.34 23.11 10.05
N GLN A 207 22.38 22.76 9.30
CA GLN A 207 22.23 22.08 8.01
C GLN A 207 21.73 20.64 8.18
N GLU A 208 22.23 19.91 9.19
CA GLU A 208 21.73 18.57 9.52
C GLU A 208 20.23 18.59 9.80
N VAL A 209 19.78 19.49 10.68
CA VAL A 209 18.36 19.64 11.03
C VAL A 209 17.53 19.95 9.78
N ARG A 210 18.01 20.84 8.90
CA ARG A 210 17.33 21.16 7.63
C ARG A 210 17.22 19.95 6.71
N ALA A 211 18.29 19.17 6.58
CA ALA A 211 18.31 17.98 5.74
C ALA A 211 17.36 16.91 6.28
N LEU A 212 17.40 16.64 7.59
CA LEU A 212 16.54 15.67 8.27
C LEU A 212 15.07 16.09 8.22
N ALA A 213 14.76 17.36 8.51
CA ALA A 213 13.39 17.88 8.40
C ALA A 213 12.83 17.74 6.97
N SER A 214 13.68 17.94 5.95
CA SER A 214 13.30 17.75 4.55
C SER A 214 13.00 16.27 4.24
N GLN A 215 13.77 15.34 4.80
CA GLN A 215 13.51 13.90 4.66
C GLN A 215 12.20 13.50 5.34
N VAL A 216 12.01 13.88 6.62
CA VAL A 216 10.79 13.59 7.39
C VAL A 216 9.55 14.11 6.67
N LYS A 217 9.59 15.34 6.15
CA LYS A 217 8.48 15.91 5.39
C LYS A 217 8.15 15.11 4.12
N ASN A 218 9.16 14.59 3.42
CA ASN A 218 8.94 13.73 2.26
C ASN A 218 8.35 12.37 2.66
N VAL A 219 8.78 11.78 3.79
CA VAL A 219 8.16 10.57 4.34
C VAL A 219 6.68 10.81 4.61
N GLU A 220 6.34 11.87 5.35
CA GLU A 220 4.96 12.24 5.69
C GLU A 220 4.09 12.39 4.43
N MET A 221 4.58 13.14 3.44
CA MET A 221 3.83 13.40 2.22
C MET A 221 3.56 12.12 1.43
N ASN A 222 4.57 11.26 1.23
CA ASN A 222 4.40 10.02 0.50
C ASN A 222 3.53 9.01 1.27
N MET A 223 3.61 8.98 2.60
CA MET A 223 2.75 8.14 3.45
C MET A 223 1.28 8.55 3.35
N ILE A 224 0.99 9.85 3.43
CA ILE A 224 -0.37 10.38 3.28
C ILE A 224 -0.92 10.01 1.90
N LEU A 225 -0.15 10.22 0.83
CA LEU A 225 -0.57 9.87 -0.53
C LEU A 225 -0.80 8.36 -0.68
N ALA A 226 0.08 7.53 -0.14
CA ALA A 226 -0.07 6.07 -0.15
C ALA A 226 -1.33 5.62 0.60
N LEU A 227 -1.66 6.25 1.74
CA LEU A 227 -2.89 5.98 2.48
C LEU A 227 -4.14 6.43 1.72
N CYS A 228 -4.11 7.63 1.12
CA CYS A 228 -5.19 8.17 0.30
C CYS A 228 -5.47 7.33 -0.95
N ILE A 229 -4.51 6.54 -1.43
CA ILE A 229 -4.72 5.57 -2.51
C ILE A 229 -5.23 4.24 -1.95
N ALA A 230 -4.64 3.76 -0.86
CA ALA A 230 -4.95 2.44 -0.30
C ALA A 230 -6.39 2.34 0.20
N VAL A 231 -6.90 3.34 0.93
CA VAL A 231 -8.25 3.28 1.53
C VAL A 231 -9.35 3.23 0.45
N PRO A 232 -9.39 4.14 -0.54
CA PRO A 232 -10.38 4.05 -1.61
C PRO A 232 -10.25 2.80 -2.45
N LEU A 233 -9.02 2.35 -2.73
CA LEU A 233 -8.78 1.12 -3.47
C LEU A 233 -9.35 -0.08 -2.71
N TRP A 234 -9.07 -0.19 -1.41
CA TRP A 234 -9.62 -1.24 -0.56
C TRP A 234 -11.15 -1.26 -0.57
N ILE A 235 -11.78 -0.10 -0.41
CA ILE A 235 -13.24 0.03 -0.48
C ILE A 235 -13.76 -0.40 -1.85
N ALA A 236 -13.14 0.06 -2.94
CA ALA A 236 -13.55 -0.29 -4.30
C ALA A 236 -13.43 -1.79 -4.58
N VAL A 237 -12.32 -2.41 -4.17
CA VAL A 237 -12.10 -3.86 -4.34
C VAL A 237 -13.15 -4.65 -3.58
N GLN A 238 -13.50 -4.25 -2.35
CA GLN A 238 -14.58 -4.88 -1.58
C GLN A 238 -15.91 -4.82 -2.33
N PHE A 239 -16.32 -3.67 -2.85
CA PHE A 239 -17.59 -3.55 -3.58
C PHE A 239 -17.59 -4.27 -4.94
N ILE A 240 -16.45 -4.32 -5.63
CA ILE A 240 -16.33 -4.99 -6.94
C ILE A 240 -16.33 -6.51 -6.78
N MET A 241 -15.59 -7.03 -5.80
CA MET A 241 -15.48 -8.47 -5.54
C MET A 241 -16.67 -9.04 -4.75
N SER A 242 -17.45 -8.19 -4.06
CA SER A 242 -18.70 -8.60 -3.40
C SER A 242 -19.88 -8.80 -4.37
N ARG A 243 -19.68 -8.64 -5.69
CA ARG A 243 -20.70 -9.09 -6.64
C ARG A 243 -20.69 -10.62 -6.63
N PRO A 244 -21.78 -11.28 -6.19
CA PRO A 244 -21.84 -12.73 -6.21
C PRO A 244 -21.55 -13.17 -7.64
N GLU A 245 -20.59 -14.07 -7.79
CA GLU A 245 -20.26 -14.69 -9.06
C GLU A 245 -21.58 -15.04 -9.75
N GLY A 246 -21.85 -14.37 -10.86
CA GLY A 246 -22.99 -14.72 -11.69
C GLY A 246 -22.83 -16.19 -12.01
N VAL A 247 -23.86 -16.98 -11.65
CA VAL A 247 -24.00 -18.40 -11.95
C VAL A 247 -23.27 -18.71 -13.26
N PRO A 248 -22.26 -19.61 -13.25
CA PRO A 248 -21.51 -19.91 -14.46
C PRO A 248 -22.51 -20.26 -15.56
N ARG A 249 -22.52 -19.45 -16.62
CA ARG A 249 -23.20 -19.81 -17.86
C ARG A 249 -22.41 -20.95 -18.45
N ASP A 250 -22.81 -22.17 -18.12
CA ASP A 250 -22.38 -23.39 -18.78
C ASP A 250 -22.59 -23.19 -20.29
N THR A 251 -21.47 -22.97 -20.96
CA THR A 251 -21.32 -23.18 -22.39
C THR A 251 -20.34 -24.33 -22.51
N ASP A 252 -20.79 -25.53 -22.14
CA ASP A 252 -20.22 -26.73 -22.73
C ASP A 252 -21.29 -27.81 -22.94
N ASP A 253 -21.53 -28.05 -24.21
CA ASP A 253 -22.46 -29.02 -24.75
C ASP A 253 -21.77 -30.38 -24.77
N ARG A 254 -21.93 -31.18 -23.69
CA ARG A 254 -21.89 -32.67 -23.65
C ARG A 254 -21.73 -33.24 -22.23
N SER A 255 -22.79 -33.17 -21.45
CA SER A 255 -23.40 -34.33 -20.78
C SER A 255 -24.57 -33.78 -19.98
N THR A 256 -25.78 -33.95 -20.49
CA THR A 256 -27.00 -33.50 -19.82
C THR A 256 -27.20 -34.37 -18.57
N MET A 257 -26.55 -33.99 -17.49
CA MET A 257 -26.89 -34.42 -16.15
C MET A 257 -28.23 -33.72 -15.85
N MET A 258 -29.35 -34.37 -16.17
CA MET A 258 -30.67 -33.88 -15.80
C MET A 258 -30.82 -34.01 -14.28
N THR A 259 -30.44 -32.96 -13.56
CA THR A 259 -30.84 -32.77 -12.16
C THR A 259 -32.24 -32.18 -12.14
N GLU A 260 -33.24 -33.04 -11.95
CA GLU A 260 -34.61 -32.62 -11.68
C GLU A 260 -34.81 -32.55 -10.16
N VAL A 261 -35.07 -31.34 -9.65
CA VAL A 261 -35.36 -31.13 -8.23
C VAL A 261 -36.80 -31.57 -7.98
N VAL A 262 -36.97 -32.82 -7.56
CA VAL A 262 -38.26 -33.35 -7.16
C VAL A 262 -38.48 -32.95 -5.69
N ASN A 263 -39.29 -31.91 -5.49
CA ASN A 263 -39.79 -31.42 -4.20
C ASN A 263 -38.81 -30.50 -3.39
N PRO A 264 -38.83 -29.18 -3.64
CA PRO A 264 -37.99 -28.22 -2.92
C PRO A 264 -38.31 -28.09 -1.43
N ASP A 265 -39.50 -28.54 -1.00
CA ASP A 265 -40.00 -28.34 0.37
C ASP A 265 -39.63 -29.50 1.32
N GLY A 266 -39.01 -30.56 0.81
CA GLY A 266 -38.53 -31.71 1.60
C GLY A 266 -39.61 -32.60 2.25
N THR A 267 -40.90 -32.31 2.04
CA THR A 267 -42.01 -33.04 2.66
C THR A 267 -42.41 -34.30 1.86
N PHE A 268 -42.16 -35.48 2.42
CA PHE A 268 -42.50 -36.77 1.79
C PHE A 268 -43.94 -37.21 2.09
N ALA A 269 -44.93 -36.48 1.58
CA ALA A 269 -46.31 -36.96 1.52
C ALA A 269 -46.47 -38.07 0.47
N THR A 270 -47.44 -38.97 0.62
CA THR A 270 -47.70 -40.11 -0.30
C THR A 270 -47.85 -39.69 -1.77
N LYS A 271 -48.38 -38.49 -2.03
CA LYS A 271 -48.49 -37.93 -3.39
C LYS A 271 -47.12 -37.56 -4.00
N ASN A 272 -46.17 -37.11 -3.18
CA ASN A 272 -44.84 -36.69 -3.62
C ASN A 272 -43.92 -37.89 -3.88
N VAL A 273 -44.12 -38.99 -3.13
CA VAL A 273 -43.46 -40.28 -3.38
C VAL A 273 -43.96 -40.89 -4.70
N ALA A 274 -45.26 -40.82 -5.00
CA ALA A 274 -45.80 -41.30 -6.26
C ALA A 274 -45.28 -40.47 -7.47
N ALA A 275 -45.13 -39.16 -7.32
CA ALA A 275 -44.53 -38.31 -8.33
C ALA A 275 -43.05 -38.66 -8.57
N LEU A 276 -42.27 -38.83 -7.50
CA LEU A 276 -40.87 -39.28 -7.57
C LEU A 276 -40.76 -40.64 -8.29
N LEU A 277 -41.59 -41.61 -7.92
CA LEU A 277 -41.63 -42.94 -8.54
C LEU A 277 -42.07 -42.89 -10.01
N ALA A 278 -42.98 -41.99 -10.39
CA ALA A 278 -43.40 -41.80 -11.78
C ALA A 278 -42.28 -41.19 -12.64
N THR A 279 -41.54 -40.21 -12.11
CA THR A 279 -40.38 -39.61 -12.78
C THR A 279 -39.24 -40.63 -12.92
N LEU A 280 -39.00 -41.43 -11.88
CA LEU A 280 -38.05 -42.53 -11.92
C LEU A 280 -38.46 -43.61 -12.91
N GLY A 281 -39.72 -44.05 -12.91
CA GLY A 281 -40.27 -45.05 -13.82
C GLY A 281 -40.19 -44.64 -15.30
N LYS A 282 -40.43 -43.37 -15.63
CA LYS A 282 -40.20 -42.83 -16.98
C LYS A 282 -38.71 -42.74 -17.34
N GLY A 283 -37.85 -42.59 -16.33
CA GLY A 283 -36.42 -42.42 -16.50
C GLY A 283 -35.64 -43.72 -16.67
N PHE A 284 -36.12 -44.84 -16.12
CA PHE A 284 -35.45 -46.14 -16.18
C PHE A 284 -35.54 -46.83 -17.54
N SER A 285 -36.51 -46.48 -18.38
CA SER A 285 -36.65 -47.02 -19.74
C SER A 285 -35.62 -46.48 -20.74
N SER A 286 -34.83 -45.45 -20.37
CA SER A 286 -33.96 -44.72 -21.31
C SER A 286 -32.46 -45.07 -21.22
N GLY A 287 -32.05 -46.12 -20.49
CA GLY A 287 -30.71 -46.72 -20.55
C GLY A 287 -29.51 -45.87 -20.10
N GLY A 288 -29.72 -44.68 -19.53
CA GLY A 288 -28.65 -43.80 -19.03
C GLY A 288 -28.37 -43.95 -17.54
N GLU A 289 -27.11 -43.74 -17.11
CA GLU A 289 -26.79 -43.59 -15.69
C GLU A 289 -27.46 -42.32 -15.15
N LYS A 290 -28.29 -42.44 -14.11
CA LYS A 290 -28.99 -41.30 -13.50
C LYS A 290 -28.64 -41.18 -12.03
N PHE A 291 -28.44 -39.92 -11.62
CA PHE A 291 -28.18 -39.52 -10.26
C PHE A 291 -29.41 -38.79 -9.72
N VAL A 292 -29.97 -39.30 -8.63
CA VAL A 292 -31.09 -38.64 -7.95
C VAL A 292 -30.53 -38.01 -6.68
N MET A 293 -30.65 -36.69 -6.57
CA MET A 293 -30.24 -35.94 -5.40
C MET A 293 -31.50 -35.50 -4.64
N VAL A 294 -31.66 -36.01 -3.42
CA VAL A 294 -32.73 -35.55 -2.53
C VAL A 294 -32.09 -34.69 -1.45
N SER A 295 -32.40 -33.39 -1.43
CA SER A 295 -31.89 -32.44 -0.44
C SER A 295 -32.98 -31.91 0.49
N GLY A 296 -32.69 -31.80 1.79
CA GLY A 296 -33.51 -31.08 2.77
C GLY A 296 -33.44 -31.69 4.17
N GLN A 297 -33.69 -30.88 5.21
CA GLN A 297 -33.65 -31.32 6.62
C GLN A 297 -34.49 -32.57 6.92
N GLN A 298 -35.68 -32.71 6.30
CA GLN A 298 -36.55 -33.87 6.47
C GLN A 298 -36.10 -35.12 5.68
N ALA A 299 -35.24 -34.96 4.68
CA ALA A 299 -34.69 -36.07 3.91
C ALA A 299 -33.71 -36.90 4.75
N ASN A 300 -32.96 -36.26 5.67
CA ASN A 300 -32.07 -36.97 6.58
C ASN A 300 -32.85 -37.80 7.62
N LEU A 301 -33.97 -37.26 8.13
CA LEU A 301 -34.85 -37.96 9.07
C LEU A 301 -35.53 -39.20 8.47
N ASN A 302 -35.84 -39.16 7.17
CA ASN A 302 -36.51 -40.24 6.46
C ASN A 302 -35.58 -41.03 5.53
N ARG A 303 -34.26 -40.89 5.68
CA ARG A 303 -33.27 -41.43 4.75
C ARG A 303 -33.37 -42.94 4.55
N ASP A 304 -33.48 -43.71 5.64
CA ASP A 304 -33.55 -45.17 5.55
C ASP A 304 -34.80 -45.64 4.82
N ARG A 305 -35.92 -44.91 4.98
CA ARG A 305 -37.16 -45.15 4.22
C ARG A 305 -36.99 -44.82 2.74
N ILE A 306 -36.36 -43.69 2.42
CA ILE A 306 -36.13 -43.27 1.03
C ILE A 306 -35.20 -44.25 0.32
N ALA A 307 -34.07 -44.60 0.94
CA ALA A 307 -33.15 -45.60 0.43
C ALA A 307 -33.81 -46.97 0.29
N GLY A 308 -34.65 -47.38 1.25
CA GLY A 308 -35.41 -48.64 1.19
C GLY A 308 -36.40 -48.69 0.03
N ILE A 309 -37.17 -47.62 -0.18
CA ILE A 309 -38.11 -47.52 -1.32
C ILE A 309 -37.35 -47.59 -2.66
N LEU A 310 -36.22 -46.89 -2.77
CA LEU A 310 -35.41 -46.87 -3.99
C LEU A 310 -34.72 -48.22 -4.27
N LYS A 311 -34.30 -48.93 -3.22
CA LYS A 311 -33.78 -50.30 -3.32
C LYS A 311 -34.86 -51.28 -3.76
N LEU A 312 -36.08 -51.15 -3.23
CA LEU A 312 -37.22 -51.97 -3.66
C LEU A 312 -37.61 -51.71 -5.12
N SER A 313 -37.51 -50.47 -5.60
CA SER A 313 -37.89 -50.13 -6.98
C SER A 313 -36.81 -50.43 -8.02
N SER A 314 -35.53 -50.39 -7.63
CA SER A 314 -34.39 -50.38 -8.57
C SER A 314 -33.43 -51.56 -8.39
N GLY A 315 -33.63 -52.41 -7.36
CA GLY A 315 -32.71 -53.46 -6.94
C GLY A 315 -31.64 -52.94 -5.96
N GLU A 316 -31.26 -53.75 -4.96
CA GLU A 316 -30.32 -53.34 -3.91
C GLU A 316 -28.95 -52.94 -4.45
N ASP A 317 -28.46 -53.62 -5.49
CA ASP A 317 -27.13 -53.40 -6.08
C ASP A 317 -27.02 -52.08 -6.85
N ASN A 318 -28.16 -51.49 -7.22
CA ASN A 318 -28.26 -50.27 -8.02
C ASN A 318 -28.48 -49.03 -7.15
N VAL A 319 -28.31 -49.11 -5.83
CA VAL A 319 -28.49 -47.94 -4.94
C VAL A 319 -27.26 -47.81 -4.05
N ARG A 320 -26.39 -46.84 -4.39
CA ARG A 320 -25.34 -46.40 -3.46
C ARG A 320 -25.85 -45.22 -2.65
N ASP A 321 -25.86 -45.39 -1.34
CA ASP A 321 -26.20 -44.33 -0.38
C ASP A 321 -24.92 -43.64 0.09
N ILE A 322 -24.71 -42.40 -0.35
CA ILE A 322 -23.53 -41.60 -0.01
C ILE A 322 -23.88 -40.61 1.10
N ARG A 323 -23.14 -40.65 2.22
CA ARG A 323 -23.23 -39.67 3.30
C ARG A 323 -22.37 -38.46 2.96
N LEU A 324 -22.98 -37.29 2.79
CA LEU A 324 -22.22 -36.04 2.86
C LEU A 324 -22.01 -35.63 4.33
N PRO A 325 -20.83 -35.09 4.67
CA PRO A 325 -20.56 -34.56 6.01
C PRO A 325 -21.54 -33.42 6.32
N GLN A 326 -22.10 -33.42 7.52
CA GLN A 326 -22.98 -32.35 7.97
C GLN A 326 -22.17 -31.05 8.07
N SER A 327 -22.46 -30.07 7.20
CA SER A 327 -22.01 -28.70 7.39
C SER A 327 -22.94 -27.99 8.38
N GLY A 328 -22.40 -27.06 9.17
CA GLY A 328 -23.16 -26.26 10.15
C GLY A 328 -24.19 -25.29 9.55
N TRP A 329 -24.37 -25.32 8.23
CA TRP A 329 -25.31 -24.51 7.46
C TRP A 329 -26.10 -25.49 6.59
N GLY A 330 -27.24 -25.94 7.10
CA GLY A 330 -27.97 -27.11 6.60
C GLY A 330 -28.03 -27.20 5.07
N ASP A 331 -27.69 -28.36 4.52
CA ASP A 331 -28.68 -29.32 4.06
C ASP A 331 -28.00 -30.63 3.62
N ALA A 332 -28.60 -31.74 4.03
CA ALA A 332 -28.12 -33.07 3.68
C ALA A 332 -28.68 -33.50 2.33
N SER A 333 -27.84 -34.09 1.48
CA SER A 333 -28.23 -34.67 0.20
C SER A 333 -28.02 -36.19 0.18
N VAL A 334 -29.02 -36.95 -0.28
CA VAL A 334 -28.85 -38.36 -0.64
C VAL A 334 -28.63 -38.44 -2.14
N ILE A 335 -27.47 -38.90 -2.59
CA ILE A 335 -27.15 -39.13 -4.00
C ILE A 335 -27.31 -40.62 -4.27
N VAL A 336 -28.28 -40.99 -5.12
CA VAL A 336 -28.48 -42.37 -5.57
C VAL A 336 -28.03 -42.52 -7.01
N LYS A 337 -27.03 -43.39 -7.24
CA LYS A 337 -26.60 -43.82 -8.57
C LYS A 337 -27.30 -45.12 -8.93
N SER A 338 -28.17 -45.10 -9.94
CA SER A 338 -28.69 -46.35 -10.53
C SER A 338 -27.76 -46.86 -11.63
N GLY A 339 -27.33 -48.12 -11.49
CA GLY A 339 -26.49 -48.81 -12.47
C GLY A 339 -27.23 -49.04 -13.79
N LYS A 340 -26.47 -49.25 -14.88
CA LYS A 340 -27.01 -49.57 -16.21
C LYS A 340 -28.09 -50.65 -16.09
N GLY A 341 -29.31 -50.33 -16.52
CA GLY A 341 -30.36 -51.33 -16.67
C GLY A 341 -29.86 -52.43 -17.59
N THR A 342 -29.64 -53.63 -17.04
CA THR A 342 -29.61 -54.85 -17.83
C THR A 342 -31.04 -55.06 -18.35
N GLN A 343 -31.20 -55.02 -19.68
CA GLN A 343 -32.42 -55.42 -20.36
C GLN A 343 -32.81 -56.85 -20.02
#